data_AF-A0A8S3T7X6-F1
#
_entry.id   AF-A0A8S3T7X6-F1
#
_cell.length_a   1.000
_cell.length_b   1.000
_cell.length_c   1.000
_cell.angle_alpha   90.00
_cell.angle_beta   90.00
_cell.angle_gamma   90.00
#
_symmetry.space_group_name_H-M   'P 1'
#
loop_
_entity.id
_entity.type
_entity.pdbx_description
1 polymer ?
#
loop_
_entity_poly.entity_id
_entity_poly.type
_entity_poly.pdbx_seq_one_letter_code
_entity_poly.pdbx_strand_id
1 'polypeptide(L)'
;MREAIGNILYLIRFSNVEMKFFSKSVANSCLLTSDEMVSIYQSHFGETSKAFPRSLRGPISKRQTYKINRYGQITGPRQTSGIQSLIFLSNKEIWLKGVNIFPPFNQYFQTSGRSHKSCSTMNLSIQVLNDSKEEKMQQQENIELAQNSGQVRQIDFCKPVHVTSMRDYTIVLNGMAHESFYGKNCQESVTDQQSGVTIMFKNSPVDKYGTIINSGQFAGLLFSV
;
A
#
# COMPACT_ATOMS: atom_id res chain seq x y z
N MET A 1 7.53 -24.56 -16.10
CA MET A 1 7.00 -24.09 -14.79
C MET A 1 7.98 -24.37 -13.64
N ARG A 2 8.58 -25.56 -13.56
CA ARG A 2 9.59 -25.91 -12.54
C ARG A 2 10.85 -25.03 -12.57
N GLU A 3 11.38 -24.67 -13.75
CA GLU A 3 12.55 -23.77 -13.87
C GLU A 3 12.30 -22.34 -13.35
N ALA A 4 11.12 -21.77 -13.64
CA ALA A 4 10.75 -20.43 -13.18
C ALA A 4 10.55 -20.38 -11.66
N ILE A 5 9.99 -21.44 -11.07
CA ILE A 5 9.81 -21.57 -9.62
C ILE A 5 11.12 -21.93 -8.93
N GLY A 6 11.98 -22.76 -9.55
CA GLY A 6 13.31 -23.11 -9.07
C GLY A 6 14.14 -21.87 -8.72
N ASN A 7 14.19 -20.89 -9.61
CA ASN A 7 14.90 -19.63 -9.38
C ASN A 7 14.33 -18.80 -8.22
N ILE A 8 13.02 -18.88 -7.96
CA ILE A 8 12.35 -18.19 -6.85
C ILE A 8 12.58 -18.91 -5.52
N LEU A 9 12.67 -20.25 -5.54
CA LEU A 9 12.90 -21.06 -4.34
C LEU A 9 14.23 -20.70 -3.65
N TYR A 10 15.28 -20.31 -4.40
CA TYR A 10 16.54 -19.82 -3.83
C TYR A 10 16.42 -18.50 -3.04
N LEU A 11 15.34 -17.74 -3.24
CA LEU A 11 15.06 -16.51 -2.50
C LEU A 11 14.42 -16.79 -1.13
N ILE A 12 13.78 -17.95 -0.96
CA ILE A 12 13.15 -18.36 0.28
C ILE A 12 14.22 -18.81 1.26
N ARG A 13 14.26 -18.19 2.45
CA ARG A 13 15.15 -18.61 3.54
C ARG A 13 14.56 -19.85 4.22
N PHE A 14 14.79 -21.03 3.65
CA PHE A 14 14.34 -22.29 4.24
C PHE A 14 14.86 -22.54 5.65
N SER A 15 16.01 -21.95 6.02
CA SER A 15 16.54 -21.96 7.39
C SER A 15 15.59 -21.36 8.44
N ASN A 16 14.63 -20.55 8.01
CA ASN A 16 13.68 -19.86 8.88
C ASN A 16 12.26 -20.42 8.75
N VAL A 17 12.08 -21.48 7.95
CA VAL A 17 10.79 -22.16 7.77
C VAL A 17 10.72 -23.29 8.79
N GLU A 18 9.59 -23.40 9.50
CA GLU A 18 9.38 -24.52 10.41
C GLU A 18 9.41 -25.85 9.65
N MET A 19 10.26 -26.80 10.07
CA MET A 19 10.40 -28.09 9.40
C MET A 19 9.11 -28.90 9.31
N LYS A 20 8.20 -28.70 10.25
CA LYS A 20 6.86 -29.31 10.22
C LYS A 20 6.02 -28.79 9.05
N PHE A 21 6.14 -27.50 8.72
CA PHE A 21 5.50 -26.91 7.55
C PHE A 21 6.20 -27.35 6.26
N PHE A 22 7.53 -27.36 6.25
CA PHE A 22 8.32 -27.79 5.09
C PHE A 22 7.99 -29.24 4.68
N SER A 23 7.99 -30.18 5.63
CA SER A 23 7.74 -31.60 5.35
C SER A 23 6.31 -31.86 4.88
N LYS A 24 5.32 -31.17 5.45
CA LYS A 24 3.91 -31.39 5.13
C LYS A 24 3.51 -30.73 3.80
N SER A 25 3.97 -29.50 3.57
CA SER A 25 3.46 -28.63 2.50
C SER A 25 4.42 -28.50 1.32
N VAL A 26 5.73 -28.54 1.54
CA VAL A 26 6.73 -28.26 0.49
C VAL A 26 7.33 -29.55 -0.07
N ALA A 27 7.70 -30.51 0.77
CA ALA A 27 8.29 -31.77 0.30
C ALA A 27 7.36 -32.58 -0.61
N ASN A 28 6.05 -32.55 -0.34
CA ASN A 28 5.04 -33.28 -1.13
C ASN A 28 4.57 -32.52 -2.38
N SER A 29 5.07 -31.30 -2.62
CA SER A 29 4.54 -30.42 -3.68
C SER A 29 5.20 -30.60 -5.05
N CYS A 30 6.13 -31.56 -5.19
CA CYS A 30 6.98 -31.76 -6.39
C CYS A 30 7.78 -30.52 -6.84
N LEU A 31 7.77 -29.43 -6.05
CA LEU A 31 8.45 -28.17 -6.35
C LEU A 31 9.97 -28.30 -6.28
N LEU A 32 10.46 -29.19 -5.42
CA LEU A 32 11.87 -29.48 -5.23
C LEU A 32 12.21 -30.84 -5.86
N THR A 33 13.44 -30.99 -6.29
CA THR A 33 14.05 -32.29 -6.59
C THR A 33 14.42 -33.01 -5.28
N SER A 34 14.62 -34.32 -5.36
CA SER A 34 15.04 -35.12 -4.20
C SER A 34 16.35 -34.60 -3.60
N ASP A 35 17.30 -34.18 -4.42
CA ASP A 35 18.59 -33.67 -3.99
C ASP A 35 18.46 -32.32 -3.28
N GLU A 36 17.59 -31.43 -3.76
CA GLU A 36 17.30 -30.14 -3.11
C GLU A 36 16.59 -30.33 -1.77
N MET A 37 15.66 -31.28 -1.67
CA MET A 37 15.01 -31.62 -0.40
C MET A 37 16.02 -32.10 0.63
N VAL A 38 16.91 -33.02 0.25
CA VAL A 38 17.97 -33.55 1.13
C VAL A 38 18.91 -32.42 1.57
N SER A 39 19.30 -31.53 0.66
CA SER A 39 20.16 -30.39 0.99
C SER A 39 19.51 -29.42 1.98
N ILE A 40 18.22 -29.12 1.84
CA ILE A 40 17.49 -28.26 2.79
C ILE A 40 17.40 -28.92 4.16
N TYR A 41 17.09 -30.23 4.21
CA TYR A 41 17.09 -31.00 5.46
C TYR A 41 18.46 -30.95 6.16
N GLN A 42 19.54 -31.27 5.45
CA GLN A 42 20.91 -31.23 5.98
C GLN A 42 21.29 -29.83 6.50
N SER A 43 20.89 -28.78 5.77
CA SER A 43 21.16 -27.39 6.19
C SER A 43 20.45 -27.00 7.48
N HIS A 44 19.25 -27.52 7.74
CA HIS A 44 18.48 -27.24 8.95
C HIS A 44 19.05 -27.97 10.19
N PHE A 45 19.72 -29.11 9.98
CA PHE A 45 20.34 -29.89 11.06
C PHE A 45 21.86 -29.67 11.19
N GLY A 46 22.40 -28.67 10.49
CA GLY A 46 23.80 -28.24 10.66
C GLY A 46 24.85 -29.05 9.92
N GLU A 47 24.44 -29.99 9.06
CA GLU A 47 25.36 -30.67 8.15
C GLU A 47 25.68 -29.76 6.97
N THR A 48 26.85 -29.13 6.99
CA THR A 48 27.27 -28.17 5.96
C THR A 48 27.60 -28.86 4.64
N SER A 49 26.59 -29.18 3.83
CA SER A 49 26.77 -29.50 2.41
C SER A 49 26.84 -28.21 1.58
N LYS A 50 27.80 -28.17 0.66
CA LYS A 50 28.22 -27.01 -0.16
C LYS A 50 27.19 -26.60 -1.24
N ALA A 51 25.91 -26.44 -0.89
CA ALA A 51 24.86 -26.30 -1.90
C ALA A 51 24.32 -24.87 -2.11
N PHE A 52 24.66 -23.90 -1.26
CA PHE A 52 24.24 -22.51 -1.47
C PHE A 52 25.46 -21.59 -1.58
N PRO A 53 25.55 -20.73 -2.62
CA PRO A 53 26.62 -19.76 -2.70
C PRO A 53 26.58 -18.89 -1.43
N ARG A 54 27.63 -19.04 -0.60
CA ARG A 54 27.91 -18.20 0.57
C ARG A 54 28.41 -16.81 0.16
N SER A 55 28.12 -16.35 -1.05
CA SER A 55 28.32 -14.94 -1.35
C SER A 55 27.43 -14.18 -0.39
N LEU A 56 28.03 -13.31 0.42
CA LEU A 56 27.33 -12.30 1.19
C LEU A 56 26.31 -11.68 0.24
N ARG A 57 25.02 -12.02 0.43
CA ARG A 57 23.95 -11.42 -0.34
C ARG A 57 24.16 -9.92 -0.18
N GLY A 58 24.42 -9.22 -1.29
CA GLY A 58 24.54 -7.76 -1.27
C GLY A 58 23.33 -7.19 -0.51
N PRO A 59 23.51 -6.09 0.23
CA PRO A 59 22.41 -5.49 0.95
C PRO A 59 21.23 -5.35 0.00
N ILE A 60 20.05 -5.83 0.41
CA ILE A 60 18.80 -5.61 -0.33
C ILE A 60 18.67 -4.09 -0.41
N SER A 61 19.02 -3.52 -1.55
CA SER A 61 18.82 -2.11 -1.84
C SER A 61 17.31 -1.90 -1.70
N LYS A 62 16.90 -1.29 -0.58
CA LYS A 62 15.50 -0.89 -0.40
C LYS A 62 15.22 0.05 -1.55
N ARG A 63 14.38 -0.38 -2.51
CA ARG A 63 13.98 0.49 -3.62
C ARG A 63 13.50 1.81 -3.04
N GLN A 64 14.12 2.90 -3.50
CA GLN A 64 13.79 4.25 -3.07
C GLN A 64 12.28 4.46 -3.21
N THR A 65 11.67 4.99 -2.14
CA THR A 65 10.25 5.34 -2.15
C THR A 65 10.13 6.82 -2.45
N TYR A 66 9.35 7.13 -3.47
CA TYR A 66 9.00 8.48 -3.87
C TYR A 66 7.59 8.81 -3.34
N LYS A 67 7.35 10.09 -3.11
CA LYS A 67 6.07 10.61 -2.62
C LYS A 67 5.66 11.79 -3.49
N ILE A 68 4.43 11.75 -3.96
CA ILE A 68 3.79 12.91 -4.58
C ILE A 68 2.62 13.37 -3.73
N ASN A 69 2.42 14.68 -3.65
CA ASN A 69 1.23 15.28 -3.06
C ASN A 69 0.51 16.07 -4.15
N ARG A 70 -0.81 15.99 -4.19
CA ARG A 70 -1.61 16.69 -5.21
C ARG A 70 -2.25 17.97 -4.71
N TYR A 71 -2.35 18.23 -3.41
CA TYR A 71 -3.05 19.40 -2.87
C TYR A 71 -2.15 20.64 -2.80
N GLY A 72 -2.73 21.82 -3.06
CA GLY A 72 -2.05 23.11 -2.83
C GLY A 72 -2.33 23.69 -1.45
N GLN A 73 -3.49 23.38 -0.87
CA GLN A 73 -3.90 23.84 0.46
C GLN A 73 -4.77 22.78 1.15
N ILE A 74 -4.82 22.83 2.48
CA ILE A 74 -5.69 21.97 3.31
C ILE A 74 -6.85 22.83 3.83
N THR A 75 -8.07 22.34 3.69
CA THR A 75 -9.31 23.03 4.10
C THR A 75 -10.21 22.07 4.88
N GLY A 76 -11.16 22.61 5.65
CA GLY A 76 -12.13 21.84 6.42
C GLY A 76 -12.18 22.27 7.89
N PRO A 77 -12.81 21.47 8.77
CA PRO A 77 -13.41 20.16 8.48
C PRO A 77 -14.69 20.27 7.62
N ARG A 78 -15.03 19.21 6.88
CA ARG A 78 -16.36 19.04 6.27
C ARG A 78 -16.78 17.58 6.36
N GLN A 79 -18.08 17.32 6.25
CA GLN A 79 -18.58 15.95 6.17
C GLN A 79 -18.03 15.25 4.92
N THR A 80 -17.29 14.16 5.14
CA THR A 80 -16.67 13.32 4.10
C THR A 80 -17.10 11.85 4.25
N SER A 81 -18.24 11.63 4.91
CA SER A 81 -18.75 10.30 5.24
C SER A 81 -19.06 9.48 3.98
N GLY A 82 -18.61 8.24 3.90
CA GLY A 82 -18.93 7.30 2.82
C GLY A 82 -17.75 6.99 1.89
N ILE A 83 -18.06 6.68 0.63
CA ILE A 83 -17.07 6.25 -0.37
C ILE A 83 -16.41 7.47 -1.02
N GLN A 84 -15.11 7.59 -0.80
CA GLN A 84 -14.24 8.57 -1.44
C GLN A 84 -13.39 7.84 -2.48
N SER A 85 -13.33 8.31 -3.72
CA SER A 85 -12.52 7.65 -4.75
C SER A 85 -11.93 8.60 -5.77
N LEU A 86 -10.80 8.19 -6.36
CA LEU A 86 -10.10 8.95 -7.37
C LEU A 86 -9.47 7.99 -8.37
N ILE A 87 -9.53 8.32 -9.66
CA ILE A 87 -8.80 7.59 -10.68
C ILE A 87 -7.40 8.19 -10.78
N PHE A 88 -6.39 7.36 -10.97
CA PHE A 88 -5.03 7.79 -11.27
C PHE A 88 -4.41 6.89 -12.33
N LEU A 89 -3.43 7.42 -13.05
CA LEU A 89 -2.58 6.67 -13.97
C LEU A 89 -1.17 7.25 -13.94
N SER A 90 -0.17 6.42 -14.24
CA SER A 90 1.23 6.83 -14.27
C SER A 90 1.80 6.77 -15.67
N ASN A 91 2.69 7.70 -16.03
CA ASN A 91 3.42 7.65 -17.29
C ASN A 91 4.49 6.53 -17.33
N LYS A 92 4.86 5.98 -16.17
CA LYS A 92 5.84 4.89 -16.04
C LYS A 92 5.23 3.75 -15.25
N GLU A 93 5.84 2.58 -15.38
CA GLU A 93 5.53 1.46 -14.51
C GLU A 93 6.00 1.78 -13.09
N ILE A 94 5.14 1.55 -12.10
CA ILE A 94 5.45 1.78 -10.68
C ILE A 94 4.90 0.66 -9.80
N TRP A 95 5.48 0.57 -8.62
CA TRP A 95 4.96 -0.21 -7.49
C TRP A 95 4.36 0.76 -6.49
N LEU A 96 3.04 0.90 -6.49
CA LEU A 96 2.31 1.74 -5.55
C LEU A 96 2.39 1.12 -4.15
N LYS A 97 3.05 1.80 -3.23
CA LYS A 97 3.34 1.31 -1.87
C LYS A 97 2.37 1.81 -0.83
N GLY A 98 1.57 2.84 -1.12
CA GLY A 98 0.69 3.42 -0.13
C GLY A 98 0.09 4.74 -0.58
N VAL A 99 -0.69 5.33 0.31
CA VAL A 99 -1.36 6.61 0.09
C VAL A 99 -1.25 7.54 1.28
N ASN A 100 -1.33 8.83 0.98
CA ASN A 100 -1.50 9.87 1.98
C ASN A 100 -2.97 10.29 1.97
N ILE A 101 -3.63 10.24 3.13
CA ILE A 101 -5.03 10.66 3.32
C ILE A 101 -5.11 11.81 4.31
N PHE A 102 -6.24 12.54 4.29
CA PHE A 102 -6.56 13.47 5.36
C PHE A 102 -7.37 12.72 6.43
N PRO A 103 -6.79 12.49 7.63
CA PRO A 103 -7.46 11.73 8.67
C PRO A 103 -8.79 12.39 9.07
N PRO A 104 -9.81 11.60 9.46
CA PRO A 104 -11.04 12.12 10.03
C PRO A 104 -10.71 12.89 11.32
N PHE A 105 -11.50 13.94 11.56
CA PHE A 105 -11.36 14.88 12.66
C PHE A 105 -12.54 14.72 13.62
N ASN A 106 -12.28 14.81 14.92
CA ASN A 106 -13.34 14.78 15.92
C ASN A 106 -13.56 16.18 16.53
N GLN A 107 -14.60 16.87 16.07
CA GLN A 107 -14.92 18.20 16.58
C GLN A 107 -15.32 18.22 18.08
N TYR A 108 -15.82 17.09 18.61
CA TYR A 108 -16.34 17.04 19.98
C TYR A 108 -15.25 17.18 21.05
N PHE A 109 -13.99 16.91 20.70
CA PHE A 109 -12.85 17.07 21.62
C PHE A 109 -12.50 18.53 21.93
N GLN A 110 -12.82 19.47 21.05
CA GLN A 110 -12.38 20.86 21.23
C GLN A 110 -13.39 21.74 21.98
N THR A 111 -14.69 21.42 21.94
CA THR A 111 -15.73 22.37 22.37
C THR A 111 -16.35 22.09 23.74
N SER A 112 -16.20 20.89 24.33
CA SER A 112 -17.05 20.53 25.48
C SER A 112 -16.33 20.27 26.81
N GLY A 113 -15.00 20.18 26.88
CA GLY A 113 -14.26 19.96 28.15
C GLY A 113 -14.66 18.71 28.95
N ARG A 114 -15.62 17.92 28.45
CA ARG A 114 -16.16 16.73 29.07
C ARG A 114 -15.54 15.54 28.35
N SER A 115 -14.69 14.84 29.08
CA SER A 115 -14.09 13.55 28.73
C SER A 115 -15.18 12.49 28.54
N HIS A 116 -15.89 12.55 27.41
CA HIS A 116 -16.49 11.34 26.88
C HIS A 116 -15.37 10.54 26.22
N LYS A 117 -15.24 9.29 26.65
CA LYS A 117 -14.33 8.25 26.15
C LYS A 117 -14.71 7.89 24.71
N SER A 118 -14.65 8.88 23.82
CA SER A 118 -15.04 8.79 22.43
C SER A 118 -13.90 8.15 21.66
N CYS A 119 -14.24 7.21 20.80
CA CYS A 119 -13.31 6.38 20.04
C CYS A 119 -12.26 7.27 19.36
N SER A 120 -11.00 7.16 19.79
CA SER A 120 -9.87 7.94 19.23
C SER A 120 -9.41 7.40 17.88
N THR A 121 -10.00 6.29 17.45
CA THR A 121 -9.58 5.53 16.28
C THR A 121 -10.77 5.18 15.39
N MET A 122 -10.52 5.00 14.10
CA MET A 122 -11.52 4.70 13.08
C MET A 122 -11.01 3.63 12.12
N ASN A 123 -11.84 2.62 11.84
CA ASN A 123 -11.55 1.62 10.83
C ASN A 123 -11.91 2.15 9.43
N LEU A 124 -10.92 2.16 8.54
CA LEU A 124 -11.07 2.49 7.13
C LEU A 124 -10.76 1.25 6.28
N SER A 125 -11.38 1.18 5.10
CA SER A 125 -11.03 0.20 4.07
C SER A 125 -10.50 0.95 2.85
N ILE A 126 -9.33 0.51 2.37
CA ILE A 126 -8.69 1.05 1.18
C ILE A 126 -8.63 -0.04 0.13
N GLN A 127 -8.99 0.30 -1.10
CA GLN A 127 -8.90 -0.60 -2.24
C GLN A 127 -8.22 0.08 -3.41
N VAL A 128 -7.51 -0.71 -4.22
CA VAL A 128 -7.00 -0.29 -5.53
C VAL A 128 -7.55 -1.25 -6.58
N LEU A 129 -8.26 -0.70 -7.56
CA LEU A 129 -8.91 -1.42 -8.65
C LEU A 129 -8.22 -1.07 -9.98
N ASN A 130 -8.15 -2.01 -10.92
CA ASN A 130 -7.75 -1.69 -12.30
C ASN A 130 -8.93 -1.10 -13.12
N ASP A 131 -8.66 -0.81 -14.40
CA ASP A 131 -9.62 -0.39 -15.41
C ASP A 131 -10.86 -1.30 -15.52
N SER A 132 -10.67 -2.60 -15.36
CA SER A 132 -11.72 -3.63 -15.39
C SER A 132 -12.48 -3.76 -14.06
N LYS A 133 -12.20 -2.87 -13.10
CA LYS A 133 -12.72 -2.90 -11.71
C LYS A 133 -12.34 -4.18 -10.94
N GLU A 134 -11.33 -4.90 -11.40
CA GLU A 134 -10.74 -6.02 -10.69
C GLU A 134 -9.92 -5.49 -9.52
N GLU A 135 -10.15 -6.05 -8.35
CA GLU A 135 -9.42 -5.69 -7.14
C GLU A 135 -7.96 -6.16 -7.23
N LYS A 136 -7.03 -5.22 -7.10
CA LYS A 136 -5.59 -5.51 -7.03
C LYS A 136 -5.06 -5.51 -5.60
N MET A 137 -5.74 -4.80 -4.70
CA MET A 137 -5.42 -4.75 -3.28
C MET A 137 -6.65 -4.27 -2.49
N GLN A 138 -6.84 -4.87 -1.32
CA GLN A 138 -7.72 -4.39 -0.26
C GLN A 138 -6.99 -4.45 1.08
N GLN A 139 -7.15 -3.41 1.89
CA GLN A 139 -6.59 -3.31 3.22
C GLN A 139 -7.59 -2.64 4.16
N GLN A 140 -7.64 -3.13 5.40
CA GLN A 140 -8.33 -2.46 6.49
C GLN A 140 -7.30 -1.83 7.41
N GLU A 141 -7.55 -0.60 7.82
CA GLU A 141 -6.65 0.17 8.68
C GLU A 141 -7.43 0.80 9.81
N ASN A 142 -6.89 0.69 11.03
CA ASN A 142 -7.40 1.47 12.14
C ASN A 142 -6.55 2.72 12.31
N ILE A 143 -7.15 3.88 12.04
CA ILE A 143 -6.45 5.16 12.07
C ILE A 143 -6.91 6.02 13.24
N GLU A 144 -5.98 6.73 13.84
CA GLU A 144 -6.27 7.74 14.84
C GLU A 144 -6.90 8.97 14.19
N LEU A 145 -7.86 9.56 14.90
CA LEU A 145 -8.50 10.80 14.52
C LEU A 145 -7.50 11.96 14.63
N ALA A 146 -7.58 12.90 13.68
CA ALA A 146 -6.77 14.10 13.66
C ALA A 146 -7.07 14.95 14.90
N GLN A 147 -6.03 15.37 15.61
CA GLN A 147 -6.17 16.31 16.74
C GLN A 147 -6.14 17.77 16.28
N ASN A 148 -5.40 18.04 15.19
CA ASN A 148 -5.14 19.37 14.66
C ASN A 148 -5.44 19.45 13.16
N SER A 149 -5.68 20.67 12.68
CA SER A 149 -5.80 20.93 11.24
C SER A 149 -4.47 20.71 10.52
N GLY A 150 -4.55 20.42 9.21
CA GLY A 150 -3.37 20.32 8.35
C GLY A 150 -2.60 19.01 8.40
N GLN A 151 -3.05 18.03 9.18
CA GLN A 151 -2.38 16.72 9.22
C GLN A 151 -2.70 15.88 7.98
N VAL A 152 -1.67 15.18 7.51
CA VAL A 152 -1.77 14.18 6.45
C VAL A 152 -1.21 12.88 7.01
N ARG A 153 -1.98 11.79 6.89
CA ARG A 153 -1.57 10.48 7.38
C ARG A 153 -1.16 9.61 6.21
N GLN A 154 0.05 9.07 6.30
CA GLN A 154 0.52 8.03 5.39
C GLN A 154 -0.05 6.68 5.82
N ILE A 155 -0.50 5.91 4.83
CA ILE A 155 -0.92 4.53 4.98
C ILE A 155 -0.12 3.71 3.98
N ASP A 156 0.76 2.87 4.50
CA ASP A 156 1.53 1.92 3.69
C ASP A 156 0.69 0.67 3.43
N PHE A 157 0.76 0.18 2.20
CA PHE A 157 0.10 -1.06 1.81
C PHE A 157 0.91 -2.26 2.27
N CYS A 158 0.22 -3.29 2.78
CA CYS A 158 0.85 -4.56 3.15
C CYS A 158 1.56 -5.22 1.96
N LYS A 159 1.06 -4.98 0.73
CA LYS A 159 1.66 -5.42 -0.51
C LYS A 159 1.64 -4.29 -1.54
N PRO A 160 2.79 -3.96 -2.16
CA PRO A 160 2.80 -3.00 -3.26
C PRO A 160 1.94 -3.45 -4.44
N VAL A 161 1.21 -2.51 -5.04
CA VAL A 161 0.37 -2.75 -6.21
C VAL A 161 1.16 -2.42 -7.47
N HIS A 162 1.23 -3.37 -8.40
CA HIS A 162 1.84 -3.14 -9.70
C HIS A 162 0.92 -2.28 -10.56
N VAL A 163 1.37 -1.07 -10.87
CA VAL A 163 0.66 -0.09 -11.69
C VAL A 163 1.39 -0.02 -13.03
N THR A 164 0.71 -0.48 -14.07
CA THR A 164 1.21 -0.44 -15.44
C THR A 164 1.12 0.97 -16.01
N SER A 165 2.09 1.32 -16.84
CA SER A 165 2.14 2.64 -17.49
C SER A 165 0.90 2.87 -18.35
N MET A 166 0.38 4.10 -18.30
CA MET A 166 -0.74 4.60 -19.10
C MET A 166 -2.05 3.82 -18.96
N ARG A 167 -2.26 3.13 -17.82
CA ARG A 167 -3.53 2.50 -17.48
C ARG A 167 -4.21 3.18 -16.30
N ASP A 168 -5.53 3.24 -16.36
CA ASP A 168 -6.36 3.80 -15.30
C ASP A 168 -6.47 2.80 -14.14
N TYR A 169 -6.24 3.30 -12.93
CA TYR A 169 -6.49 2.61 -11.67
C TYR A 169 -7.38 3.48 -10.80
N THR A 170 -8.30 2.87 -10.06
CA THR A 170 -9.15 3.58 -9.10
C THR A 170 -8.67 3.28 -7.70
N ILE A 171 -8.36 4.32 -6.92
CA ILE A 171 -8.24 4.16 -5.48
C ILE A 171 -9.56 4.50 -4.80
N VAL A 172 -9.97 3.65 -3.87
CA VAL A 172 -11.21 3.77 -3.12
C VAL A 172 -10.89 3.77 -1.63
N LEU A 173 -11.51 4.70 -0.91
CA LEU A 173 -11.49 4.80 0.54
C LEU A 173 -12.93 4.72 1.03
N ASN A 174 -13.19 3.76 1.91
CA ASN A 174 -14.49 3.56 2.53
C ASN A 174 -14.35 3.53 4.06
N GLY A 175 -15.45 3.75 4.76
CA GLY A 175 -15.49 3.76 6.22
C GLY A 175 -15.24 5.13 6.83
N MET A 176 -15.12 6.21 6.05
CA MET A 176 -15.15 7.57 6.60
C MET A 176 -16.56 7.82 7.15
N ALA A 177 -16.70 8.14 8.43
CA ALA A 177 -18.01 8.41 9.07
C ALA A 177 -17.99 9.71 9.90
N HIS A 178 -16.85 10.36 9.97
CA HIS A 178 -16.67 11.65 10.62
C HIS A 178 -16.31 12.72 9.59
N GLU A 179 -16.35 13.98 10.03
CA GLU A 179 -15.79 15.06 9.23
C GLU A 179 -14.29 14.84 9.04
N SER A 180 -13.74 15.36 7.96
CA SER A 180 -12.29 15.37 7.77
C SER A 180 -11.85 16.69 7.16
N PHE A 181 -10.57 17.00 7.34
CA PHE A 181 -9.91 17.92 6.44
C PHE A 181 -9.83 17.32 5.04
N TYR A 182 -9.57 18.16 4.06
CA TYR A 182 -9.46 17.77 2.66
C TYR A 182 -8.54 18.73 1.91
N GLY A 183 -7.99 18.26 0.79
CA GLY A 183 -7.18 19.08 -0.09
C GLY A 183 -8.04 20.02 -0.94
N LYS A 184 -7.56 21.22 -1.19
CA LYS A 184 -8.06 22.15 -2.20
C LYS A 184 -6.92 22.58 -3.12
N ASN A 185 -7.30 23.15 -4.27
CA ASN A 185 -6.39 23.49 -5.37
C ASN A 185 -5.55 22.28 -5.76
N CYS A 186 -6.20 21.11 -5.84
CA CYS A 186 -5.48 19.90 -6.19
C CYS A 186 -5.07 19.92 -7.67
N GLN A 187 -3.86 19.43 -7.93
CA GLN A 187 -3.29 19.32 -9.26
C GLN A 187 -3.78 18.06 -9.94
N GLU A 188 -4.21 18.19 -11.20
CA GLU A 188 -4.58 17.08 -12.07
C GLU A 188 -3.38 16.22 -12.45
N SER A 189 -2.17 16.79 -12.47
CA SER A 189 -0.95 16.08 -12.81
C SER A 189 0.19 16.52 -11.90
N VAL A 190 0.94 15.58 -11.36
CA VAL A 190 2.09 15.83 -10.48
C VAL A 190 3.27 14.99 -10.96
N THR A 191 4.41 15.64 -11.15
CA THR A 191 5.67 14.99 -11.54
C THR A 191 6.67 15.01 -10.40
N ASP A 192 7.14 13.83 -9.99
CA ASP A 192 8.30 13.72 -9.11
C ASP A 192 9.58 13.90 -9.93
N GLN A 193 10.35 14.95 -9.60
CA GLN A 193 11.52 15.35 -10.39
C GLN A 193 12.67 14.33 -10.31
N GLN A 194 12.76 13.55 -9.24
CA GLN A 194 13.85 12.58 -9.05
C GLN A 194 13.63 11.30 -9.85
N SER A 195 12.41 10.75 -9.84
CA SER A 195 12.06 9.54 -10.59
C SER A 195 11.61 9.82 -12.04
N GLY A 196 11.23 11.07 -12.33
CA GLY A 196 10.60 11.46 -13.60
C GLY A 196 9.24 10.79 -13.83
N VAL A 197 8.62 10.30 -12.76
CA VAL A 197 7.27 9.73 -12.79
C VAL A 197 6.26 10.88 -12.71
N THR A 198 5.33 10.90 -13.65
CA THR A 198 4.16 11.76 -13.66
C THR A 198 2.93 10.92 -13.36
N ILE A 199 2.15 11.35 -12.37
CA ILE A 199 0.85 10.75 -12.06
C ILE A 199 -0.24 11.76 -12.44
N MET A 200 -1.17 11.32 -13.27
CA MET A 200 -2.37 12.07 -13.64
C MET A 200 -3.56 11.53 -12.86
N PHE A 201 -4.42 12.42 -12.41
CA PHE A 201 -5.61 12.13 -11.61
C PHE A 201 -6.87 12.45 -12.41
N LYS A 202 -7.95 11.68 -12.22
CA LYS A 202 -9.26 11.93 -12.83
C LYS A 202 -10.37 11.71 -11.80
N ASN A 203 -11.53 12.34 -12.05
CA ASN A 203 -12.72 12.08 -11.25
C ASN A 203 -13.13 10.61 -11.36
N SER A 204 -13.43 9.98 -10.24
CA SER A 204 -13.99 8.64 -10.21
C SER A 204 -15.52 8.71 -10.25
N PRO A 205 -16.21 7.91 -11.08
CA PRO A 205 -17.66 7.83 -11.07
C PRO A 205 -18.21 7.10 -9.83
N VAL A 206 -17.34 6.48 -9.03
CA VAL A 206 -17.69 5.76 -7.80
C VAL A 206 -17.71 6.68 -6.58
N ASP A 207 -17.14 7.90 -6.71
CA ASP A 207 -17.13 8.87 -5.62
C ASP A 207 -18.56 9.36 -5.33
N LYS A 208 -18.94 9.37 -4.05
CA LYS A 208 -20.26 9.81 -3.62
C LYS A 208 -20.23 11.03 -2.72
N TYR A 209 -19.03 11.53 -2.37
CA TYR A 209 -18.87 12.42 -1.22
C TYR A 209 -17.77 13.48 -1.41
N GLY A 210 -17.53 13.85 -2.66
CA GLY A 210 -16.87 15.09 -3.03
C GLY A 210 -15.36 15.00 -3.16
N THR A 211 -14.80 13.79 -3.34
CA THR A 211 -13.44 13.67 -3.87
C THR A 211 -13.47 13.79 -5.38
N ILE A 212 -12.91 14.90 -5.84
CA ILE A 212 -12.78 15.25 -7.23
C ILE A 212 -11.33 15.66 -7.53
N ILE A 213 -11.06 15.90 -8.79
CA ILE A 213 -9.73 16.21 -9.31
C ILE A 213 -9.13 17.45 -8.65
N ASN A 214 -9.95 18.46 -8.31
CA ASN A 214 -9.49 19.73 -7.75
C ASN A 214 -9.62 19.82 -6.20
N SER A 215 -10.27 18.86 -5.54
CA SER A 215 -10.48 18.88 -4.09
C SER A 215 -10.89 17.53 -3.50
N GLY A 216 -10.70 17.33 -2.20
CA GLY A 216 -11.17 16.13 -1.47
C GLY A 216 -10.06 15.30 -0.83
N GLN A 217 -10.28 13.99 -0.74
CA GLN A 217 -9.36 13.02 -0.15
C GLN A 217 -8.19 12.68 -1.07
N PHE A 218 -7.33 11.77 -0.60
CA PHE A 218 -6.08 11.35 -1.25
C PHE A 218 -5.14 12.54 -1.46
N ALA A 219 -4.50 12.93 -0.37
CA ALA A 219 -3.48 13.99 -0.35
C ALA A 219 -2.32 13.66 -1.30
N GLY A 220 -1.98 12.38 -1.47
CA GLY A 220 -0.84 11.96 -2.26
C GLY A 220 -0.69 10.44 -2.36
N LEU A 221 0.28 10.01 -3.17
CA LEU A 221 0.61 8.60 -3.40
C LEU A 221 2.07 8.33 -3.06
N LEU A 222 2.37 7.11 -2.65
CA LEU A 222 3.71 6.61 -2.39
C LEU A 222 4.05 5.47 -3.35
N PHE A 223 5.21 5.52 -3.98
CA PHE A 223 5.57 4.51 -4.97
C PHE A 223 7.08 4.26 -5.05
N SER A 224 7.48 3.18 -5.73
CA SER A 224 8.83 3.02 -6.26
C SER A 224 8.78 2.67 -7.74
N VAL A 225 9.87 2.94 -8.45
CA VAL A 225 10.10 2.46 -9.81
C VAL A 225 10.76 1.08 -9.75
#